data_AF-A0A7Y2JJF3-F1
#
_entry.id   AF-A0A7Y2JJF3-F1
#
_cell.length_a   1.000
_cell.length_b   1.000
_cell.length_c   1.000
_cell.angle_alpha   90.00
_cell.angle_beta   90.00
_cell.angle_gamma   90.00
#
_symmetry.space_group_name_H-M   'P 1'
#
loop_
_entity.id
_entity.type
_entity.pdbx_description
1 polymer ?
#
loop_
_entity_poly.entity_id
_entity_poly.type
_entity_poly.pdbx_seq_one_letter_code
_entity_poly.pdbx_strand_id
1 'polypeptide(L)'
;MTDQSPNDIFKASSFLQGHNAEYIEQLYARYAKNPDAVDQAWQQFFRGLGDTDADAQAEAAGPSWARADWPPQPSDELTAALDGQWGALGPKETGAAADKIRAKAAESGVKVSDVQVRQAVLDSIRALMIIRAYRIRGHLVADLDPLGMRDETPHPELDPRSYGFTETDMDRPIFIDNVLGLEMASMREIIAIVKRTYCGTFALQYMHISDPEQASWLKERIEGYGKEIGFTREGRRAILNKLVEAEGFEKFLHVKYMGTKRFGLDGGESLVPAMEQIIKRGGALGVKDIVIGMPHRGRLSVLANVMGKPYKAIFNEFQGGSFKPEDVDGSGDVKYHLGASSDREFDGNTVHLSLTANPSHLEAVNPVVLGKARAKQDQLGDDARSSVMSILLHGDAAFAGQGVVAECFGLSGLKGHKTGGTIHIVVNNQIGFTTAPHFSRSSPYPTDIALMVEAPIFHVNGDDPEAVVHAAKVATEFRQKFGKDVVIDIFCYRRFGHNEGDEPMFTNPIMYKTIKGHKTT
;
A
#
# COMPACT_ATOMS: atom_id res chain seq x y z
N MET A 1 -43.33 46.29 33.07
CA MET A 1 -42.90 46.16 31.66
C MET A 1 -41.88 47.26 31.43
N THR A 2 -40.58 47.01 31.33
CA THR A 2 -39.86 45.84 30.81
C THR A 2 -38.53 45.72 31.53
N ASP A 3 -38.43 44.77 32.47
CA ASP A 3 -37.14 44.28 32.97
C ASP A 3 -36.55 43.40 31.86
N GLN A 4 -35.67 43.98 31.03
CA GLN A 4 -34.70 43.15 30.34
C GLN A 4 -33.61 42.81 31.35
N SER A 5 -33.54 41.54 31.74
CA SER A 5 -32.48 41.02 32.59
C SER A 5 -31.13 41.34 31.96
N PRO A 6 -30.07 41.65 32.73
CA PRO A 6 -28.70 41.77 32.21
C PRO A 6 -28.29 40.58 31.33
N ASN A 7 -28.89 39.40 31.56
CA ASN A 7 -28.66 38.20 30.77
C ASN A 7 -29.33 38.21 29.38
N ASP A 8 -30.45 38.91 29.19
CA ASP A 8 -31.15 38.95 27.89
C ASP A 8 -30.41 39.84 26.90
N ILE A 9 -29.91 40.99 27.37
CA ILE A 9 -29.02 41.87 26.59
C ILE A 9 -27.71 41.13 26.28
N PHE A 10 -27.12 40.47 27.27
CA PHE A 10 -25.92 39.65 27.06
C PHE A 10 -26.15 38.53 26.04
N LYS A 11 -27.29 37.85 26.07
CA LYS A 11 -27.63 36.79 25.11
C LYS A 11 -27.83 37.35 23.71
N ALA A 12 -28.47 38.53 23.60
CA ALA A 12 -28.71 39.23 22.34
C ALA A 12 -27.42 39.78 21.71
N SER A 13 -26.40 40.16 22.49
CA SER A 13 -25.13 40.67 21.98
C SER A 13 -23.97 39.66 22.07
N SER A 14 -24.22 38.44 22.55
CA SER A 14 -23.18 37.41 22.76
C SER A 14 -22.48 37.00 21.46
N PHE A 15 -23.18 37.09 20.33
CA PHE A 15 -22.62 36.78 19.02
C PHE A 15 -21.55 37.79 18.58
N LEU A 16 -21.54 39.01 19.14
CA LEU A 16 -20.55 40.07 18.88
C LEU A 16 -19.28 39.94 19.73
N GLN A 17 -19.12 38.87 20.51
CA GLN A 17 -17.93 38.65 21.33
C GLN A 17 -16.73 38.20 20.48
N GLY A 18 -15.52 38.52 20.94
CA GLY A 18 -14.27 38.54 20.17
C GLY A 18 -13.89 37.27 19.40
N HIS A 19 -14.48 36.11 19.70
CA HIS A 19 -14.27 34.88 18.94
C HIS A 19 -14.91 34.91 17.54
N ASN A 20 -15.94 35.74 17.33
CA ASN A 20 -16.63 35.89 16.05
C ASN A 20 -16.36 37.24 15.37
N ALA A 21 -15.53 38.10 15.96
CA ALA A 21 -15.33 39.47 15.52
C ALA A 21 -14.84 39.54 14.07
N GLU A 22 -13.79 38.78 13.74
CA GLU A 22 -13.23 38.74 12.37
C GLU A 22 -14.26 38.25 11.33
N TYR A 23 -15.08 37.27 11.69
CA TYR A 23 -16.13 36.78 10.80
C TYR A 23 -17.21 37.83 10.55
N ILE A 24 -17.62 38.57 11.59
CA ILE A 24 -18.65 39.61 11.49
C ILE A 24 -18.10 40.83 10.74
N GLU A 25 -16.83 41.20 10.93
CA GLU A 25 -16.14 42.25 10.17
C GLU A 25 -16.06 41.90 8.68
N GLN A 26 -15.70 40.66 8.33
CA GLN A 26 -15.72 40.20 6.94
C GLN A 26 -17.13 40.18 6.35
N LEU A 27 -18.14 39.82 7.16
CA LEU A 27 -19.54 39.83 6.74
C LEU A 27 -20.06 41.25 6.51
N TYR A 28 -19.63 42.21 7.34
CA TYR A 28 -19.96 43.62 7.19
C TYR A 28 -19.28 44.24 5.97
N ALA A 29 -18.02 43.90 5.71
CA ALA A 29 -17.31 44.32 4.49
C ALA A 29 -17.95 43.75 3.21
N ARG A 30 -18.53 42.54 3.27
CA ARG A 30 -19.34 41.98 2.16
C ARG A 30 -20.63 42.78 1.96
N TYR A 31 -21.34 43.12 3.04
CA TYR A 31 -22.52 43.98 3.00
C TYR A 31 -22.20 45.36 2.40
N ALA A 32 -21.09 45.99 2.81
CA ALA A 32 -20.64 47.29 2.30
C ALA A 32 -20.29 47.26 0.79
N LYS A 33 -19.88 46.10 0.25
CA LYS A 33 -19.66 45.92 -1.20
C LYS A 33 -20.93 45.60 -1.97
N ASN A 34 -21.80 44.78 -1.37
CA ASN A 34 -23.07 44.39 -1.94
C ASN A 34 -24.06 44.03 -0.81
N PRO A 35 -25.08 44.87 -0.54
CA PRO A 35 -26.06 44.60 0.51
C PRO A 35 -26.80 43.26 0.35
N ASP A 36 -27.01 42.80 -0.89
CA ASP A 36 -27.69 41.53 -1.19
C ASP A 36 -26.80 40.29 -0.95
N ALA A 37 -25.52 40.48 -0.63
CA ALA A 37 -24.59 39.39 -0.35
C ALA A 37 -24.71 38.82 1.08
N VAL A 38 -25.56 39.41 1.93
CA VAL A 38 -25.86 38.95 3.29
C VAL A 38 -27.37 38.88 3.51
N ASP A 39 -27.81 38.05 4.46
CA ASP A 39 -29.23 37.88 4.74
C ASP A 39 -29.89 39.15 5.33
N GLN A 40 -31.22 39.18 5.30
CA GLN A 40 -32.00 40.34 5.70
C GLN A 40 -31.80 40.75 7.18
N ALA A 41 -31.47 39.81 8.07
CA ALA A 41 -31.22 40.10 9.47
C ALA A 41 -29.89 40.84 9.64
N TRP A 42 -28.85 40.43 8.90
CA TRP A 42 -27.57 41.12 8.85
C TRP A 42 -27.65 42.47 8.16
N GLN A 43 -28.44 42.60 7.09
CA GLN A 43 -28.66 43.90 6.44
C GLN A 43 -29.28 44.91 7.42
N GLN A 44 -30.26 44.49 8.22
CA GLN A 44 -30.88 45.36 9.24
C GLN A 44 -29.91 45.72 10.36
N PHE A 45 -29.11 44.74 10.80
CA PHE A 45 -28.09 44.93 11.83
C PHE A 45 -27.01 45.92 11.40
N PHE A 46 -26.40 45.72 10.22
CA PHE A 46 -25.32 46.57 9.70
C PHE A 46 -25.80 47.98 9.32
N ARG A 47 -27.04 48.11 8.80
CA ARG A 47 -27.64 49.43 8.57
C ARG A 47 -27.82 50.23 9.86
N GLY A 48 -27.96 49.56 11.01
CA GLY A 48 -28.09 50.19 12.32
C GLY A 48 -26.79 50.69 12.94
N LEU A 49 -25.62 50.31 12.40
CA LEU A 49 -24.30 50.68 12.94
C LEU A 49 -23.86 52.08 12.52
N GLY A 50 -24.24 52.52 11.31
CA GLY A 50 -24.04 53.90 10.85
C GLY A 50 -22.61 54.24 10.39
N ASP A 51 -21.72 53.25 10.27
CA ASP A 51 -20.38 53.44 9.70
C ASP A 51 -20.42 53.64 8.18
N THR A 52 -19.35 54.18 7.60
CA THR A 52 -19.25 54.28 6.14
C THR A 52 -18.78 52.96 5.53
N ASP A 53 -19.15 52.72 4.25
CA ASP A 53 -18.70 51.53 3.52
C ASP A 53 -17.16 51.40 3.48
N ALA A 54 -16.45 52.53 3.52
CA ALA A 54 -15.00 52.56 3.53
C ALA A 54 -14.42 52.11 4.88
N ASP A 55 -15.05 52.50 5.99
CA ASP A 55 -14.61 52.12 7.34
C ASP A 55 -14.82 50.62 7.58
N ALA A 56 -15.99 50.09 7.18
CA ALA A 56 -16.29 48.65 7.27
C ALA A 56 -15.31 47.78 6.46
N GLN A 57 -14.85 48.29 5.31
CA GLN A 57 -13.84 47.60 4.48
C GLN A 57 -12.43 47.73 5.06
N ALA A 58 -12.09 48.86 5.68
CA ALA A 58 -10.78 49.10 6.29
C ALA A 58 -10.57 48.25 7.54
N GLU A 59 -11.58 48.14 8.41
CA GLU A 59 -11.53 47.29 9.60
C GLU A 59 -11.37 45.80 9.23
N ALA A 60 -12.13 45.31 8.24
CA ALA A 60 -12.02 43.93 7.78
C ALA A 60 -10.70 43.60 7.05
N ALA A 61 -10.00 44.61 6.51
CA ALA A 61 -8.68 44.43 5.91
C ALA A 61 -7.57 44.27 6.98
N GLY A 62 -7.89 44.58 8.24
CA GLY A 62 -6.96 44.56 9.35
C GLY A 62 -5.95 45.72 9.31
N PRO A 63 -5.10 45.84 10.33
CA PRO A 63 -4.17 46.96 10.43
C PRO A 63 -3.13 46.91 9.30
N SER A 64 -2.76 48.07 8.76
CA SER A 64 -1.79 48.20 7.66
C SER A 64 -0.38 47.68 7.97
N TRP A 65 -0.09 47.40 9.25
CA TRP A 65 1.16 46.82 9.73
C TRP A 65 1.08 45.30 9.95
N ALA A 66 -0.09 44.67 9.73
CA ALA A 66 -0.24 43.23 9.80
C ALA A 66 0.61 42.55 8.73
N ARG A 67 1.33 41.52 9.15
CA ARG A 67 2.16 40.71 8.27
C ARG A 67 1.29 39.63 7.61
N ALA A 68 1.02 39.79 6.33
CA ALA A 68 0.27 38.79 5.55
C ALA A 68 0.97 37.42 5.47
N ASP A 69 2.25 37.34 5.86
CA ASP A 69 3.06 36.13 5.88
C ASP A 69 3.15 35.46 7.27
N TRP A 70 2.41 35.94 8.29
CA TRP A 70 2.48 35.40 9.65
C TRP A 70 1.16 35.51 10.45
N PRO A 71 0.72 34.45 11.17
CA PRO A 71 1.32 33.13 11.23
C PRO A 71 1.13 32.39 9.90
N PRO A 72 2.12 31.59 9.46
CA PRO A 72 1.97 30.78 8.26
C PRO A 72 0.80 29.82 8.47
N GLN A 73 -0.27 30.04 7.72
CA GLN A 73 -1.38 29.10 7.64
C GLN A 73 -0.90 27.92 6.78
N PRO A 74 -0.95 26.68 7.29
CA PRO A 74 -0.62 25.51 6.48
C PRO A 74 -1.62 25.43 5.32
N SER A 75 -1.13 25.76 4.13
CA SER A 75 -1.84 25.67 2.85
C SER A 75 -1.22 24.58 1.97
N ASP A 76 -0.40 23.73 2.58
CA ASP A 76 0.20 22.60 1.91
C ASP A 76 -0.87 21.56 1.60
N GLU A 77 -0.67 20.87 0.47
CA GLU A 77 -1.62 19.90 -0.05
C GLU A 77 -1.89 18.73 0.91
N LEU A 78 -0.94 18.41 1.80
CA LEU A 78 -1.10 17.33 2.76
C LEU A 78 -2.11 17.74 3.84
N THR A 79 -1.99 18.95 4.37
CA THR A 79 -2.93 19.49 5.37
C THR A 79 -4.34 19.62 4.79
N ALA A 80 -4.49 20.20 3.59
CA ALA A 80 -5.79 20.32 2.93
C ALA A 80 -6.44 18.97 2.55
N ALA A 81 -5.61 17.94 2.29
CA ALA A 81 -6.08 16.58 2.07
C ALA A 81 -6.52 15.86 3.35
N LEU A 82 -6.06 16.30 4.52
CA LEU A 82 -6.41 15.71 5.82
C LEU A 82 -7.68 16.31 6.42
N ASP A 83 -7.91 17.61 6.25
CA ASP A 83 -9.03 18.32 6.87
C ASP A 83 -10.20 18.63 5.90
N GLY A 84 -10.00 18.42 4.60
CA GLY A 84 -11.01 18.70 3.56
C GLY A 84 -11.22 20.18 3.27
N GLN A 85 -10.40 21.07 3.84
CA GLN A 85 -10.48 22.52 3.68
C GLN A 85 -9.53 22.99 2.58
N TRP A 86 -9.95 22.79 1.34
CA TRP A 86 -9.23 23.31 0.18
C TRP A 86 -9.49 24.82 0.08
N GLY A 87 -8.47 25.63 0.39
CA GLY A 87 -8.50 27.07 0.14
C GLY A 87 -8.77 27.40 -1.34
N ALA A 88 -9.24 28.61 -1.62
CA ALA A 88 -9.39 29.08 -3.00
C ALA A 88 -8.01 29.07 -3.70
N LEU A 89 -7.86 28.19 -4.70
CA LEU A 89 -6.61 27.97 -5.45
C LEU A 89 -6.07 29.28 -6.04
N GLY A 90 -4.74 29.41 -6.04
CA GLY A 90 -4.05 30.61 -6.51
C GLY A 90 -4.18 30.87 -8.03
N PRO A 91 -3.97 32.11 -8.50
CA PRO A 91 -4.16 32.50 -9.91
C PRO A 91 -3.24 31.81 -10.93
N LYS A 92 -2.09 31.26 -10.51
CA LYS A 92 -1.09 30.70 -11.42
C LYS A 92 -1.46 29.33 -11.99
N GLU A 93 -2.00 28.43 -11.16
CA GLU A 93 -2.37 27.07 -11.58
C GLU A 93 -3.65 27.07 -12.43
N THR A 94 -4.57 27.98 -12.10
CA THR A 94 -5.82 28.19 -12.85
C THR A 94 -5.59 28.82 -14.23
N GLY A 95 -4.60 29.70 -14.36
CA GLY A 95 -4.24 30.35 -15.64
C GLY A 95 -3.73 29.36 -16.70
N ALA A 96 -2.75 28.51 -16.37
CA ALA A 96 -2.17 27.57 -17.32
C ALA A 96 -3.17 26.51 -17.83
N ALA A 97 -4.07 26.03 -16.97
CA ALA A 97 -5.15 25.13 -17.38
C ALA A 97 -6.19 25.84 -18.27
N ALA A 98 -6.53 27.09 -17.95
CA ALA A 98 -7.45 27.89 -18.76
C ALA A 98 -6.90 28.16 -20.16
N ASP A 99 -5.60 28.44 -20.30
CA ASP A 99 -4.96 28.71 -21.60
C ASP A 99 -4.97 27.49 -22.52
N LYS A 100 -4.67 26.29 -22.00
CA LYS A 100 -4.76 25.02 -22.75
C LYS A 100 -6.19 24.74 -23.21
N ILE A 101 -7.19 24.97 -22.35
CA ILE A 101 -8.60 24.76 -22.68
C ILE A 101 -9.07 25.75 -23.76
N ARG A 102 -8.69 27.03 -23.65
CA ARG A 102 -9.01 28.06 -24.65
C ARG A 102 -8.36 27.74 -26.01
N ALA A 103 -7.11 27.29 -26.03
CA ALA A 103 -6.42 26.88 -27.26
C ALA A 103 -7.17 25.75 -27.98
N LYS A 104 -7.59 24.72 -27.25
CA LYS A 104 -8.31 23.58 -27.81
C LYS A 104 -9.75 23.89 -28.25
N ALA A 105 -10.43 24.77 -27.51
CA ALA A 105 -11.73 25.31 -27.92
C ALA A 105 -11.64 26.12 -29.22
N ALA A 106 -10.56 26.88 -29.40
CA ALA A 106 -10.29 27.63 -30.63
C ALA A 106 -10.01 26.71 -31.82
N GLU A 107 -9.26 25.61 -31.62
CA GLU A 107 -9.07 24.56 -32.64
C GLU A 107 -10.39 23.90 -33.09
N SER A 108 -11.36 23.81 -32.17
CA SER A 108 -12.68 23.22 -32.44
C SER A 108 -13.73 24.24 -32.95
N GLY A 109 -13.37 25.51 -33.10
CA GLY A 109 -14.25 26.56 -33.62
C GLY A 109 -15.39 26.99 -32.69
N VAL A 110 -15.32 26.68 -31.39
CA VAL A 110 -16.39 26.95 -30.41
C VAL A 110 -16.06 28.19 -29.58
N LYS A 111 -16.99 29.17 -29.52
CA LYS A 111 -16.90 30.29 -28.57
C LYS A 111 -17.34 29.83 -27.18
N VAL A 112 -16.41 29.77 -26.24
CA VAL A 112 -16.65 29.33 -24.86
C VAL A 112 -16.71 30.57 -23.96
N SER A 113 -17.72 30.66 -23.09
CA SER A 113 -17.82 31.75 -22.12
C SER A 113 -16.80 31.57 -20.99
N ASP A 114 -16.40 32.66 -20.32
CA ASP A 114 -15.45 32.57 -19.20
C ASP A 114 -15.98 31.69 -18.05
N VAL A 115 -17.30 31.60 -17.87
CA VAL A 115 -17.95 30.70 -16.90
C VAL A 115 -17.76 29.23 -17.30
N GLN A 116 -17.91 28.90 -18.58
CA GLN A 116 -17.68 27.55 -19.10
C GLN A 116 -16.20 27.14 -19.03
N VAL A 117 -15.27 28.07 -19.31
CA VAL A 117 -13.83 27.83 -19.15
C VAL A 117 -13.52 27.56 -17.67
N ARG A 118 -14.06 28.38 -16.75
CA ARG A 118 -13.86 28.19 -15.31
C ARG A 118 -14.39 26.86 -14.82
N GLN A 119 -15.58 26.44 -15.26
CA GLN A 119 -16.15 25.15 -14.90
C GLN A 119 -15.29 23.99 -15.42
N ALA A 120 -14.86 24.05 -16.69
CA ALA A 120 -13.99 23.02 -17.27
C ALA A 120 -12.65 22.90 -16.54
N VAL A 121 -12.04 24.02 -16.15
CA VAL A 121 -10.81 24.03 -15.32
C VAL A 121 -11.06 23.37 -13.97
N LEU A 122 -12.17 23.70 -13.30
CA LEU A 122 -12.52 23.11 -12.01
C LEU A 122 -12.75 21.60 -12.11
N ASP A 123 -13.47 21.16 -13.14
CA ASP A 123 -13.74 19.74 -13.38
C ASP A 123 -12.44 18.97 -13.64
N SER A 124 -11.54 19.52 -14.46
CA SER A 124 -10.20 18.96 -14.70
C SER A 124 -9.37 18.84 -13.43
N ILE A 125 -9.29 19.91 -12.62
CA ILE A 125 -8.52 19.88 -11.36
C ILE A 125 -9.10 18.82 -10.41
N ARG A 126 -10.42 18.80 -10.23
CA ARG A 126 -11.09 17.84 -9.33
C ARG A 126 -10.96 16.40 -9.81
N ALA A 127 -11.00 16.17 -11.12
CA ALA A 127 -10.72 14.88 -11.73
C ALA A 127 -9.26 14.43 -11.46
N LEU A 128 -8.29 15.33 -11.60
CA LEU A 128 -6.89 15.02 -11.27
C LEU A 128 -6.69 14.77 -9.77
N MET A 129 -7.41 15.49 -8.90
CA MET A 129 -7.37 15.30 -7.45
C MET A 129 -7.88 13.91 -7.05
N ILE A 130 -9.03 13.47 -7.59
CA ILE A 130 -9.55 12.13 -7.27
C ILE A 130 -8.63 11.03 -7.82
N ILE A 131 -8.06 11.20 -9.03
CA ILE A 131 -7.05 10.26 -9.56
C ILE A 131 -5.85 10.15 -8.61
N ARG A 132 -5.37 11.29 -8.09
CA ARG A 132 -4.28 11.31 -7.10
C ARG A 132 -4.70 10.64 -5.79
N ALA A 133 -5.93 10.85 -5.32
CA ALA A 133 -6.44 10.20 -4.11
C ALA A 133 -6.42 8.66 -4.26
N TYR A 134 -6.85 8.12 -5.39
CA TYR A 134 -6.77 6.68 -5.67
C TYR A 134 -5.32 6.17 -5.76
N ARG A 135 -4.39 6.94 -6.33
CA ARG A 135 -2.95 6.56 -6.32
C ARG A 135 -2.37 6.45 -4.92
N ILE A 136 -2.78 7.33 -4.01
CA ILE A 136 -2.25 7.40 -2.64
C ILE A 136 -2.97 6.41 -1.73
N ARG A 137 -4.29 6.28 -1.85
CA ARG A 137 -5.14 5.58 -0.88
C ARG A 137 -6.00 4.47 -1.47
N GLY A 138 -5.97 4.23 -2.79
CA GLY A 138 -6.77 3.18 -3.42
C GLY A 138 -6.46 1.78 -2.86
N HIS A 139 -5.22 1.55 -2.44
CA HIS A 139 -4.83 0.32 -1.73
C HIS A 139 -5.60 0.13 -0.41
N LEU A 140 -5.99 1.22 0.26
CA LEU A 140 -6.85 1.18 1.44
C LEU A 140 -8.26 0.75 1.12
N VAL A 141 -8.71 0.52 -0.12
CA VAL A 141 -10.04 -0.04 -0.43
C VAL A 141 -9.96 -1.21 -1.41
N ALA A 142 -8.76 -1.77 -1.58
CA ALA A 142 -8.51 -2.89 -2.47
C ALA A 142 -9.08 -4.21 -1.93
N ASP A 143 -9.44 -5.11 -2.84
CA ASP A 143 -9.96 -6.45 -2.57
C ASP A 143 -8.83 -7.42 -2.20
N LEU A 144 -8.19 -7.15 -1.05
CA LEU A 144 -6.98 -7.85 -0.62
C LEU A 144 -7.25 -9.04 0.29
N ASP A 145 -8.29 -8.99 1.13
CA ASP A 145 -8.55 -10.01 2.14
C ASP A 145 -9.37 -11.19 1.56
N PRO A 146 -8.79 -12.40 1.45
CA PRO A 146 -9.52 -13.57 0.96
C PRO A 146 -10.72 -13.96 1.82
N LEU A 147 -10.75 -13.55 3.09
CA LEU A 147 -11.83 -13.87 4.02
C LEU A 147 -12.97 -12.84 3.97
N GLY A 148 -12.78 -11.69 3.32
CA GLY A 148 -13.76 -10.61 3.25
C GLY A 148 -14.20 -10.10 4.63
N MET A 149 -13.30 -10.13 5.62
CA MET A 149 -13.58 -9.75 7.02
C MET A 149 -13.21 -8.31 7.35
N ARG A 150 -12.96 -7.51 6.31
CA ARG A 150 -12.52 -6.15 6.41
C ARG A 150 -13.67 -5.20 6.79
N ASP A 151 -13.35 -4.17 7.56
CA ASP A 151 -14.30 -3.08 7.83
C ASP A 151 -14.56 -2.23 6.56
N GLU A 152 -15.84 -2.01 6.27
CA GLU A 152 -16.33 -1.12 5.20
C GLU A 152 -16.40 0.33 5.68
N THR A 153 -15.29 0.87 6.16
CA THR A 153 -15.22 2.28 6.54
C THR A 153 -15.42 3.15 5.31
N PRO A 154 -16.31 4.16 5.34
CA PRO A 154 -16.43 5.10 4.25
C PRO A 154 -15.11 5.85 4.01
N HIS A 155 -14.74 6.01 2.75
CA HIS A 155 -13.58 6.81 2.31
C HIS A 155 -14.08 8.00 1.49
N PRO A 156 -14.47 9.12 2.13
CA PRO A 156 -14.99 10.29 1.44
C PRO A 156 -14.02 10.82 0.36
N GLU A 157 -12.72 10.69 0.58
CA GLU A 157 -11.69 11.10 -0.37
C GLU A 157 -11.63 10.26 -1.66
N LEU A 158 -12.30 9.11 -1.70
CA LEU A 158 -12.42 8.27 -2.90
C LEU A 158 -13.81 8.39 -3.56
N ASP A 159 -14.70 9.21 -3.00
CA ASP A 159 -16.05 9.47 -3.50
C ASP A 159 -16.08 10.75 -4.35
N PRO A 160 -16.48 10.68 -5.64
CA PRO A 160 -16.65 11.85 -6.51
C PRO A 160 -17.54 12.96 -5.91
N ARG A 161 -18.50 12.61 -5.06
CA ARG A 161 -19.41 13.58 -4.40
C ARG A 161 -18.64 14.57 -3.53
N SER A 162 -17.56 14.13 -2.88
CA SER A 162 -16.70 14.99 -2.07
C SER A 162 -15.97 16.05 -2.90
N TYR A 163 -15.85 15.84 -4.20
CA TYR A 163 -15.25 16.77 -5.15
C TYR A 163 -16.30 17.61 -5.90
N GLY A 164 -17.58 17.48 -5.55
CA GLY A 164 -18.67 18.24 -6.16
C GLY A 164 -19.22 17.66 -7.46
N PHE A 165 -18.96 16.37 -7.74
CA PHE A 165 -19.63 15.66 -8.84
C PHE A 165 -20.89 14.96 -8.32
N THR A 166 -22.04 15.32 -8.90
CA THR A 166 -23.31 14.62 -8.74
C THR A 166 -23.49 13.57 -9.82
N GLU A 167 -24.50 12.71 -9.69
CA GLU A 167 -24.78 11.68 -10.72
C GLU A 167 -25.01 12.30 -12.12
N THR A 168 -25.53 13.52 -12.19
CA THR A 168 -25.75 14.23 -13.47
C THR A 168 -24.48 14.76 -14.12
N ASP A 169 -23.38 14.81 -13.36
CA ASP A 169 -22.08 15.30 -13.83
C ASP A 169 -21.18 14.14 -14.31
N MET A 170 -21.52 12.89 -13.98
CA MET A 170 -20.64 11.73 -14.11
C MET A 170 -20.22 11.39 -15.56
N ASP A 171 -21.07 11.73 -16.53
CA ASP A 171 -20.89 11.42 -17.95
C ASP A 171 -20.37 12.61 -18.77
N ARG A 172 -20.04 13.74 -18.11
CA ARG A 172 -19.47 14.91 -18.78
C ARG A 172 -18.04 14.64 -19.24
N PRO A 173 -17.63 15.09 -20.44
CA PRO A 173 -16.25 14.95 -20.89
C PRO A 173 -15.34 15.93 -20.14
N ILE A 174 -14.35 15.41 -19.41
CA ILE A 174 -13.38 16.19 -18.64
C ILE A 174 -12.01 16.07 -19.31
N PHE A 175 -11.33 17.19 -19.50
CA PHE A 175 -9.95 17.20 -19.99
C PHE A 175 -8.99 16.78 -18.87
N ILE A 176 -8.16 15.76 -19.11
CA ILE A 176 -7.21 15.26 -18.10
C ILE A 176 -5.77 15.20 -18.62
N ASP A 177 -5.45 15.85 -19.74
CA ASP A 177 -4.08 16.05 -20.25
C ASP A 177 -3.24 14.75 -20.36
N ASN A 178 -3.82 13.71 -20.96
CA ASN A 178 -3.21 12.39 -21.14
C ASN A 178 -2.92 11.62 -19.84
N VAL A 179 -3.42 12.09 -18.70
CA VAL A 179 -3.42 11.31 -17.45
C VAL A 179 -4.26 10.05 -17.66
N LEU A 180 -3.81 8.91 -17.13
CA LEU A 180 -4.35 7.57 -17.40
C LEU A 180 -4.27 7.14 -18.89
N GLY A 181 -3.52 7.87 -19.73
CA GLY A 181 -3.42 7.62 -21.16
C GLY A 181 -4.63 8.11 -21.97
N LEU A 182 -5.48 8.95 -21.37
CA LEU A 182 -6.67 9.52 -22.01
C LEU A 182 -6.57 11.04 -22.02
N GLU A 183 -6.88 11.65 -23.16
CA GLU A 183 -6.87 13.11 -23.26
C GLU A 183 -8.12 13.75 -22.65
N MET A 184 -9.27 13.10 -22.87
CA MET A 184 -10.58 13.41 -22.29
C MET A 184 -11.14 12.12 -21.69
N ALA A 185 -11.82 12.23 -20.55
CA ALA A 185 -12.53 11.10 -19.93
C ALA A 185 -13.74 11.61 -19.14
N SER A 186 -14.78 10.78 -19.01
CA SER A 186 -15.84 11.04 -18.05
C SER A 186 -15.43 10.66 -16.63
N MET A 187 -16.09 11.22 -15.61
CA MET A 187 -15.82 10.81 -14.22
C MET A 187 -16.12 9.31 -14.03
N ARG A 188 -17.12 8.77 -14.73
CA ARG A 188 -17.44 7.33 -14.72
C ARG A 188 -16.28 6.48 -15.26
N GLU A 189 -15.68 6.90 -16.37
CA GLU A 189 -14.50 6.25 -16.95
C GLU A 189 -13.28 6.35 -16.04
N ILE A 190 -13.02 7.54 -15.47
CA ILE A 190 -11.94 7.78 -14.52
C ILE A 190 -12.06 6.83 -13.34
N ILE A 191 -13.23 6.78 -12.70
CA ILE A 191 -13.50 5.93 -11.53
C ILE A 191 -13.35 4.45 -11.88
N ALA A 192 -13.84 4.01 -13.05
CA ALA A 192 -13.67 2.64 -13.50
C ALA A 192 -12.19 2.26 -13.67
N ILE A 193 -11.38 3.15 -14.25
CA ILE A 193 -9.94 2.91 -14.44
C ILE A 193 -9.23 2.85 -13.10
N VAL A 194 -9.39 3.86 -12.24
CA VAL A 194 -8.64 3.91 -10.98
C VAL A 194 -9.06 2.80 -10.02
N LYS A 195 -10.34 2.40 -9.98
CA LYS A 195 -10.78 1.23 -9.20
C LYS A 195 -10.17 -0.06 -9.71
N ARG A 196 -10.16 -0.29 -11.04
CA ARG A 196 -9.53 -1.46 -11.64
C ARG A 196 -8.03 -1.51 -11.34
N THR A 197 -7.35 -0.36 -11.36
CA THR A 197 -5.89 -0.29 -11.19
C THR A 197 -5.44 -0.36 -9.74
N TYR A 198 -6.15 0.30 -8.82
CA TYR A 198 -5.70 0.50 -7.44
C TYR A 198 -6.50 -0.25 -6.38
N CYS A 199 -7.66 -0.79 -6.74
CA CYS A 199 -8.61 -1.36 -5.78
C CYS A 199 -8.98 -2.83 -6.09
N GLY A 200 -8.21 -3.52 -6.93
CA GLY A 200 -8.43 -4.94 -7.23
C GLY A 200 -7.77 -5.87 -6.20
N THR A 201 -7.49 -7.10 -6.63
CA THR A 201 -6.73 -8.13 -5.87
C THR A 201 -5.22 -7.86 -5.80
N PHE A 202 -4.77 -6.81 -6.49
CA PHE A 202 -3.41 -6.29 -6.48
C PHE A 202 -3.49 -4.79 -6.19
N ALA A 203 -2.72 -4.33 -5.21
CA ALA A 203 -2.61 -2.92 -4.87
C ALA A 203 -1.15 -2.54 -4.58
N LEU A 204 -0.75 -1.37 -5.08
CA LEU A 204 0.60 -0.86 -4.93
C LEU A 204 0.62 0.41 -4.08
N GLN A 205 1.39 0.38 -3.00
CA GLN A 205 1.71 1.55 -2.20
C GLN A 205 3.11 2.04 -2.61
N TYR A 206 3.17 3.19 -3.30
CA TYR A 206 4.42 3.72 -3.86
C TYR A 206 4.55 5.25 -3.81
N MET A 207 3.46 5.97 -3.55
CA MET A 207 3.45 7.45 -3.61
C MET A 207 4.29 8.11 -2.49
N HIS A 208 4.72 7.36 -1.49
CA HIS A 208 5.66 7.80 -0.45
C HIS A 208 7.13 7.80 -0.90
N ILE A 209 7.42 7.28 -2.09
CA ILE A 209 8.78 7.27 -2.66
C ILE A 209 9.14 8.66 -3.17
N SER A 210 10.24 9.22 -2.66
CA SER A 210 10.69 10.56 -3.02
C SER A 210 11.39 10.60 -4.39
N ASP A 211 11.96 9.48 -4.84
CA ASP A 211 12.62 9.36 -6.14
C ASP A 211 11.59 9.31 -7.29
N PRO A 212 11.56 10.33 -8.17
CA PRO A 212 10.57 10.40 -9.25
C PRO A 212 10.78 9.33 -10.32
N GLU A 213 12.00 8.84 -10.55
CA GLU A 213 12.24 7.77 -11.52
C GLU A 213 11.65 6.45 -11.01
N GLN A 214 11.85 6.15 -9.72
CA GLN A 214 11.26 4.96 -9.08
C GLN A 214 9.74 5.02 -9.10
N ALA A 215 9.15 6.15 -8.70
CA ALA A 215 7.72 6.34 -8.66
C ALA A 215 7.08 6.29 -10.07
N SER A 216 7.69 6.94 -11.07
CA SER A 216 7.20 6.88 -12.46
C SER A 216 7.31 5.47 -13.04
N TRP A 217 8.42 4.77 -12.80
CA TRP A 217 8.60 3.41 -13.26
C TRP A 217 7.53 2.46 -12.70
N LEU A 218 7.20 2.59 -11.41
CA LEU A 218 6.15 1.82 -10.77
C LEU A 218 4.77 2.16 -11.35
N LYS A 219 4.48 3.46 -11.51
CA LYS A 219 3.24 3.94 -12.11
C LYS A 219 3.03 3.38 -13.52
N GLU A 220 4.05 3.41 -14.38
CA GLU A 220 3.99 2.88 -15.77
C GLU A 220 3.80 1.36 -15.85
N ARG A 221 4.03 0.64 -14.75
CA ARG A 221 3.80 -0.80 -14.68
C ARG A 221 2.35 -1.16 -14.43
N ILE A 222 1.62 -0.30 -13.72
CA ILE A 222 0.25 -0.58 -13.27
C ILE A 222 -0.79 0.27 -14.01
N GLU A 223 -0.42 1.47 -14.47
CA GLU A 223 -1.30 2.35 -15.25
C GLU A 223 -1.07 2.17 -16.76
N GLY A 224 -2.18 2.12 -17.51
CA GLY A 224 -2.19 2.16 -18.98
C GLY A 224 -2.97 1.02 -19.61
N TYR A 225 -3.23 1.16 -20.91
CA TYR A 225 -3.93 0.13 -21.68
C TYR A 225 -3.09 -1.15 -21.77
N GLY A 226 -3.72 -2.30 -21.52
CA GLY A 226 -3.06 -3.62 -21.60
C GLY A 226 -2.09 -3.93 -20.46
N LYS A 227 -2.12 -3.15 -19.37
CA LYS A 227 -1.34 -3.41 -18.14
C LYS A 227 -2.07 -4.30 -17.13
N GLU A 228 -3.21 -4.85 -17.54
CA GLU A 228 -3.94 -5.85 -16.77
C GLU A 228 -3.08 -7.09 -16.52
N ILE A 229 -3.32 -7.75 -15.40
CA ILE A 229 -2.59 -8.96 -15.03
C ILE A 229 -3.00 -10.08 -15.99
N GLY A 230 -2.08 -10.43 -16.88
CA GLY A 230 -2.31 -11.43 -17.92
C GLY A 230 -1.19 -12.46 -17.96
N PHE A 231 -1.57 -13.73 -17.99
CA PHE A 231 -0.68 -14.87 -18.19
C PHE A 231 -1.09 -15.67 -19.43
N THR A 232 -0.11 -16.25 -20.10
CA THR A 232 -0.38 -17.23 -21.16
C THR A 232 -1.03 -18.48 -20.54
N ARG A 233 -1.71 -19.30 -21.37
CA ARG A 233 -2.29 -20.57 -20.92
C ARG A 233 -1.25 -21.49 -20.25
N GLU A 234 -0.05 -21.54 -20.81
CA GLU A 234 1.10 -22.26 -20.24
C GLU A 234 1.49 -21.69 -18.87
N GLY A 235 1.57 -20.35 -18.74
CA GLY A 235 1.85 -19.67 -17.48
C GLY A 235 0.81 -19.99 -16.40
N ARG A 236 -0.48 -19.90 -16.73
CA ARG A 236 -1.57 -20.26 -15.80
C ARG A 236 -1.50 -21.71 -15.34
N ARG A 237 -1.18 -22.64 -16.26
CA ARG A 237 -1.01 -24.05 -15.94
C ARG A 237 0.20 -24.28 -15.02
N ALA A 238 1.30 -23.57 -15.24
CA ALA A 238 2.48 -23.66 -14.38
C ALA A 238 2.18 -23.15 -12.95
N ILE A 239 1.46 -22.04 -12.83
CA ILE A 239 1.02 -21.50 -11.53
C ILE A 239 0.13 -22.54 -10.82
N LEU A 240 -0.89 -23.06 -11.51
CA LEU A 240 -1.80 -24.07 -10.94
C LEU A 240 -1.06 -25.34 -10.51
N ASN A 241 -0.13 -25.85 -11.32
CA ASN A 241 0.65 -27.03 -10.96
C ASN A 241 1.43 -26.79 -9.65
N LYS A 242 2.00 -25.61 -9.45
CA LYS A 242 2.74 -25.26 -8.23
C LYS A 242 1.83 -25.16 -7.00
N LEU A 243 0.60 -24.67 -7.17
CA LEU A 243 -0.41 -24.70 -6.11
C LEU A 243 -0.80 -26.13 -5.74
N VAL A 244 -1.00 -27.00 -6.73
CA VAL A 244 -1.33 -28.42 -6.52
C VAL A 244 -0.18 -29.15 -5.80
N GLU A 245 1.08 -28.87 -6.15
CA GLU A 245 2.25 -29.40 -5.44
C GLU A 245 2.29 -28.94 -3.98
N ALA A 246 2.04 -27.64 -3.73
CA ALA A 246 2.03 -27.07 -2.38
C ALA A 246 0.89 -27.64 -1.52
N GLU A 247 -0.34 -27.62 -2.01
CA GLU A 247 -1.52 -28.13 -1.31
C GLU A 247 -1.45 -29.65 -1.12
N GLY A 248 -1.00 -30.38 -2.13
CA GLY A 248 -0.85 -31.84 -2.08
C GLY A 248 0.18 -32.28 -1.04
N PHE A 249 1.29 -31.55 -0.92
CA PHE A 249 2.30 -31.80 0.11
C PHE A 249 1.75 -31.59 1.52
N GLU A 250 1.04 -30.49 1.77
CA GLU A 250 0.46 -30.20 3.08
C GLU A 250 -0.63 -31.21 3.46
N LYS A 251 -1.53 -31.54 2.52
CA LYS A 251 -2.56 -32.59 2.71
C LYS A 251 -1.93 -33.94 3.04
N PHE A 252 -0.85 -34.31 2.34
CA PHE A 252 -0.15 -35.56 2.61
C PHE A 252 0.42 -35.59 4.04
N LEU A 253 1.10 -34.52 4.46
CA LEU A 253 1.66 -34.43 5.81
C LEU A 253 0.56 -34.47 6.88
N HIS A 254 -0.54 -33.78 6.65
CA HIS A 254 -1.69 -33.75 7.56
C HIS A 254 -2.27 -35.15 7.78
N VAL A 255 -2.42 -35.94 6.71
CA VAL A 255 -2.97 -37.31 6.79
C VAL A 255 -1.96 -38.30 7.39
N LYS A 256 -0.69 -38.24 6.99
CA LYS A 256 0.32 -39.24 7.38
C LYS A 256 0.94 -39.00 8.75
N TYR A 257 1.07 -37.75 9.18
CA TYR A 257 1.73 -37.38 10.42
C TYR A 257 0.78 -36.59 11.32
N MET A 258 -0.41 -37.15 11.57
CA MET A 258 -1.44 -36.54 12.43
C MET A 258 -0.86 -36.14 13.80
N GLY A 259 -1.17 -34.92 14.24
CA GLY A 259 -0.71 -34.37 15.52
C GLY A 259 0.76 -33.96 15.57
N THR A 260 1.53 -34.17 14.49
CA THR A 260 2.93 -33.70 14.43
C THR A 260 2.96 -32.25 13.96
N LYS A 261 3.64 -31.38 14.73
CA LYS A 261 3.82 -29.98 14.38
C LYS A 261 4.61 -29.84 13.07
N ARG A 262 4.01 -29.17 12.09
CA ARG A 262 4.61 -28.86 10.79
C ARG A 262 4.55 -27.38 10.41
N PHE A 263 3.66 -26.61 11.04
CA PHE A 263 3.44 -25.19 10.72
C PHE A 263 3.10 -24.98 9.22
N GLY A 264 2.07 -25.69 8.77
CA GLY A 264 1.71 -25.79 7.35
C GLY A 264 1.46 -24.45 6.66
N LEU A 265 1.62 -24.45 5.33
CA LEU A 265 1.32 -23.31 4.47
C LEU A 265 -0.17 -23.18 4.12
N ASP A 266 -1.03 -24.08 4.60
CA ASP A 266 -2.45 -24.14 4.23
C ASP A 266 -3.18 -22.80 4.37
N GLY A 267 -3.71 -22.30 3.25
CA GLY A 267 -4.32 -20.98 3.10
C GLY A 267 -3.39 -19.86 2.63
N GLY A 268 -2.11 -20.15 2.35
CA GLY A 268 -1.09 -19.23 1.83
C GLY A 268 -0.22 -19.89 0.75
N GLU A 269 -0.75 -20.86 0.02
CA GLU A 269 -0.06 -21.70 -0.97
C GLU A 269 0.54 -20.89 -2.12
N SER A 270 -0.05 -19.72 -2.44
CA SER A 270 0.42 -18.79 -3.47
C SER A 270 1.82 -18.23 -3.22
N LEU A 271 2.38 -18.39 -2.01
CA LEU A 271 3.80 -18.15 -1.73
C LEU A 271 4.73 -18.97 -2.63
N VAL A 272 4.40 -20.24 -2.90
CA VAL A 272 5.27 -21.14 -3.68
C VAL A 272 5.44 -20.65 -5.13
N PRO A 273 4.37 -20.38 -5.91
CA PRO A 273 4.52 -19.82 -7.24
C PRO A 273 5.13 -18.41 -7.25
N ALA A 274 4.93 -17.58 -6.21
CA ALA A 274 5.65 -16.30 -6.08
C ALA A 274 7.17 -16.49 -6.00
N MET A 275 7.65 -17.40 -5.14
CA MET A 275 9.08 -17.67 -4.99
C MET A 275 9.69 -18.24 -6.28
N GLU A 276 8.98 -19.17 -6.95
CA GLU A 276 9.37 -19.69 -8.27
C GLU A 276 9.54 -18.56 -9.29
N GLN A 277 8.61 -17.60 -9.30
CA GLN A 277 8.67 -16.45 -10.21
C GLN A 277 9.85 -15.51 -9.90
N ILE A 278 10.17 -15.28 -8.63
CA ILE A 278 11.35 -14.48 -8.23
C ILE A 278 12.63 -15.15 -8.72
N ILE A 279 12.77 -16.46 -8.52
CA ILE A 279 13.96 -17.20 -8.96
C ILE A 279 14.09 -17.16 -10.49
N LYS A 280 12.99 -17.48 -11.19
CA LYS A 280 12.96 -17.48 -12.66
C LYS A 280 13.28 -16.09 -13.23
N ARG A 281 12.61 -15.04 -12.75
CA ARG A 281 12.81 -13.68 -13.25
C ARG A 281 14.17 -13.12 -12.85
N GLY A 282 14.62 -13.40 -11.62
CA GLY A 282 15.93 -13.01 -11.11
C GLY A 282 17.05 -13.62 -11.93
N GLY A 283 16.99 -14.93 -12.21
CA GLY A 283 17.97 -15.62 -13.05
C GLY A 283 18.05 -15.02 -14.46
N ALA A 284 16.91 -14.74 -15.09
CA ALA A 284 16.86 -14.06 -16.38
C ALA A 284 17.40 -12.61 -16.37
N LEU A 285 17.50 -11.99 -15.19
CA LEU A 285 18.05 -10.65 -14.97
C LEU A 285 19.47 -10.68 -14.37
N GLY A 286 20.14 -11.84 -14.37
CA GLY A 286 21.54 -11.99 -13.98
C GLY A 286 21.80 -12.35 -12.52
N VAL A 287 20.77 -12.67 -11.73
CA VAL A 287 20.96 -13.21 -10.38
C VAL A 287 21.52 -14.63 -10.47
N LYS A 288 22.59 -14.89 -9.74
CA LYS A 288 23.30 -16.18 -9.67
C LYS A 288 23.12 -16.87 -8.33
N ASP A 289 22.99 -16.11 -7.25
CA ASP A 289 22.82 -16.62 -5.89
C ASP A 289 21.62 -15.97 -5.21
N ILE A 290 20.81 -16.76 -4.52
CA ILE A 290 19.73 -16.29 -3.66
C ILE A 290 19.92 -16.85 -2.25
N VAL A 291 20.07 -15.93 -1.28
CA VAL A 291 20.16 -16.28 0.14
C VAL A 291 18.80 -16.03 0.79
N ILE A 292 18.24 -17.06 1.41
CA ILE A 292 16.88 -17.04 1.94
C ILE A 292 16.93 -17.08 3.48
N GLY A 293 16.12 -16.24 4.12
CA GLY A 293 15.74 -16.33 5.53
C GLY A 293 14.22 -16.48 5.64
N MET A 294 13.74 -17.36 6.51
CA MET A 294 12.29 -17.52 6.72
C MET A 294 11.95 -18.08 8.11
N PRO A 295 10.76 -17.80 8.64
CA PRO A 295 10.25 -18.40 9.87
C PRO A 295 9.76 -19.84 9.62
N HIS A 296 8.98 -20.38 10.57
CA HIS A 296 8.42 -21.74 10.50
C HIS A 296 7.31 -21.90 9.46
N ARG A 297 6.52 -20.84 9.17
CA ARG A 297 5.31 -20.92 8.35
C ARG A 297 5.63 -21.40 6.93
N GLY A 298 5.11 -22.57 6.57
CA GLY A 298 5.30 -23.18 5.26
C GLY A 298 6.75 -23.59 4.94
N ARG A 299 7.66 -23.64 5.92
CA ARG A 299 9.07 -23.93 5.67
C ARG A 299 9.31 -25.29 5.02
N LEU A 300 8.56 -26.31 5.44
CA LEU A 300 8.66 -27.64 4.84
C LEU A 300 8.17 -27.64 3.39
N SER A 301 7.13 -26.86 3.09
CA SER A 301 6.65 -26.67 1.71
C SER A 301 7.69 -25.94 0.85
N VAL A 302 8.34 -24.88 1.37
CA VAL A 302 9.44 -24.20 0.68
C VAL A 302 10.64 -25.15 0.48
N LEU A 303 11.02 -25.93 1.49
CA LEU A 303 12.10 -26.91 1.38
C LEU A 303 11.82 -27.95 0.28
N ALA A 304 10.59 -28.47 0.23
CA ALA A 304 10.21 -29.47 -0.76
C ALA A 304 10.05 -28.87 -2.17
N ASN A 305 9.21 -27.84 -2.30
CA ASN A 305 8.70 -27.38 -3.59
C ASN A 305 9.58 -26.29 -4.22
N VAL A 306 10.34 -25.53 -3.42
CA VAL A 306 11.23 -24.45 -3.89
C VAL A 306 12.69 -24.88 -3.83
N MET A 307 13.17 -25.39 -2.69
CA MET A 307 14.57 -25.83 -2.54
C MET A 307 14.82 -27.22 -3.12
N GLY A 308 13.78 -27.97 -3.52
CA GLY A 308 13.96 -29.30 -4.10
C GLY A 308 14.56 -30.33 -3.13
N LYS A 309 14.42 -30.13 -1.81
CA LYS A 309 14.87 -31.10 -0.81
C LYS A 309 14.09 -32.41 -1.01
N PRO A 310 14.76 -33.56 -1.18
CA PRO A 310 14.06 -34.80 -1.48
C PRO A 310 13.02 -35.17 -0.41
N TYR A 311 11.82 -35.59 -0.85
CA TYR A 311 10.76 -36.00 0.08
C TYR A 311 11.21 -37.07 1.08
N LYS A 312 12.04 -38.03 0.63
CA LYS A 312 12.61 -39.07 1.50
C LYS A 312 13.40 -38.49 2.67
N ALA A 313 14.15 -37.41 2.44
CA ALA A 313 14.92 -36.74 3.49
C ALA A 313 13.98 -36.06 4.50
N ILE A 314 12.97 -35.33 4.01
CA ILE A 314 11.99 -34.66 4.86
C ILE A 314 11.20 -35.69 5.69
N PHE A 315 10.72 -36.77 5.08
CA PHE A 315 9.94 -37.80 5.77
C PHE A 315 10.75 -38.59 6.80
N ASN A 316 12.06 -38.78 6.58
CA ASN A 316 12.95 -39.36 7.58
C ASN A 316 13.04 -38.46 8.84
N GLU A 317 13.11 -37.14 8.65
CA GLU A 317 13.10 -36.16 9.77
C GLU A 317 11.76 -36.16 10.53
N PHE A 318 10.65 -36.53 9.88
CA PHE A 318 9.38 -36.76 10.58
C PHE A 318 9.38 -38.02 11.45
N GLN A 319 10.20 -39.02 11.12
CA GLN A 319 10.34 -40.27 11.89
C GLN A 319 11.41 -40.18 12.98
N GLY A 320 12.04 -39.02 13.16
CA GLY A 320 13.12 -38.81 14.14
C GLY A 320 14.52 -39.17 13.62
N GLY A 321 14.64 -39.53 12.35
CA GLY A 321 15.95 -39.78 11.71
C GLY A 321 16.67 -38.49 11.35
N SER A 322 18.02 -38.54 11.38
CA SER A 322 18.86 -37.50 10.76
C SER A 322 19.09 -37.84 9.29
N PHE A 323 19.09 -36.84 8.41
CA PHE A 323 19.56 -37.01 7.03
C PHE A 323 21.09 -37.02 6.92
N LYS A 324 21.80 -36.53 7.96
CA LYS A 324 23.27 -36.55 8.00
C LYS A 324 23.75 -37.96 8.33
N PRO A 325 24.88 -38.41 7.75
CA PRO A 325 25.45 -39.70 8.13
C PRO A 325 25.85 -39.70 9.62
N GLU A 326 25.85 -40.89 10.23
CA GLU A 326 25.93 -41.09 11.70
C GLU A 326 27.21 -40.52 12.33
N ASP A 327 28.23 -40.27 11.52
CA ASP A 327 29.54 -39.72 11.84
C ASP A 327 29.58 -38.18 11.92
N VAL A 328 28.47 -37.48 11.61
CA VAL A 328 28.39 -36.02 11.70
C VAL A 328 27.86 -35.59 13.06
N ASP A 329 28.77 -35.16 13.93
CA ASP A 329 28.46 -34.60 15.25
C ASP A 329 27.64 -33.30 15.18
N GLY A 330 26.63 -33.21 16.04
CA GLY A 330 25.83 -32.01 16.28
C GLY A 330 24.61 -32.30 17.15
N SER A 331 24.21 -31.36 18.02
CA SER A 331 23.03 -31.52 18.90
C SER A 331 21.70 -31.69 18.16
N GLY A 332 21.71 -31.52 16.83
CA GLY A 332 20.52 -31.38 16.01
C GLY A 332 19.78 -30.07 16.30
N ASP A 333 18.81 -29.77 15.45
CA ASP A 333 17.75 -28.79 15.72
C ASP A 333 16.47 -29.34 15.09
N VAL A 334 15.32 -28.77 15.42
CA VAL A 334 14.03 -29.19 14.85
C VAL A 334 14.02 -29.00 13.33
N LYS A 335 13.31 -29.87 12.61
CA LYS A 335 13.29 -29.95 11.13
C LYS A 335 13.03 -28.61 10.42
N TYR A 336 12.30 -27.70 11.05
CA TYR A 336 11.99 -26.37 10.53
C TYR A 336 13.01 -25.28 10.94
N HIS A 337 14.19 -25.63 11.45
CA HIS A 337 15.32 -24.71 11.67
C HIS A 337 16.53 -25.01 10.77
N LEU A 338 16.57 -26.19 10.16
CA LEU A 338 17.70 -26.64 9.34
C LEU A 338 17.79 -25.83 8.04
N GLY A 339 19.03 -25.49 7.65
CA GLY A 339 19.33 -24.88 6.35
C GLY A 339 19.36 -25.90 5.21
N ALA A 340 19.33 -25.42 3.98
CA ALA A 340 19.44 -26.24 2.78
C ALA A 340 20.07 -25.44 1.63
N SER A 341 20.73 -26.13 0.72
CA SER A 341 21.29 -25.56 -0.51
C SER A 341 20.89 -26.40 -1.71
N SER A 342 20.60 -25.75 -2.83
CA SER A 342 20.17 -26.39 -4.06
C SER A 342 20.38 -25.48 -5.25
N ASP A 343 20.69 -26.03 -6.42
CA ASP A 343 20.67 -25.27 -7.67
C ASP A 343 19.33 -25.44 -8.37
N ARG A 344 18.82 -24.35 -8.93
CA ARG A 344 17.59 -24.34 -9.75
C ARG A 344 17.92 -23.80 -11.13
N GLU A 345 17.42 -24.47 -12.16
CA GLU A 345 17.62 -24.06 -13.54
C GLU A 345 16.29 -23.65 -14.19
N PHE A 346 16.28 -22.48 -14.83
CA PHE A 346 15.15 -21.98 -15.60
C PHE A 346 15.63 -21.32 -16.89
N ASP A 347 15.11 -21.78 -18.03
CA ASP A 347 15.38 -21.19 -19.34
C ASP A 347 16.89 -21.02 -19.62
N GLY A 348 17.71 -22.00 -19.19
CA GLY A 348 19.18 -22.00 -19.32
C GLY A 348 19.95 -21.17 -18.28
N ASN A 349 19.25 -20.57 -17.30
CA ASN A 349 19.87 -19.82 -16.19
C ASN A 349 19.86 -20.67 -14.93
N THR A 350 21.04 -20.94 -14.37
CA THR A 350 21.19 -21.62 -13.07
C THR A 350 21.33 -20.60 -11.96
N VAL A 351 20.50 -20.75 -10.92
CA VAL A 351 20.52 -19.93 -9.70
C VAL A 351 20.74 -20.82 -8.49
N HIS A 352 21.80 -20.53 -7.73
CA HIS A 352 22.12 -21.21 -6.49
C HIS A 352 21.25 -20.67 -5.36
N LEU A 353 20.48 -21.54 -4.71
CA LEU A 353 19.66 -21.19 -3.55
C LEU A 353 20.33 -21.65 -2.26
N SER A 354 20.29 -20.81 -1.23
CA SER A 354 20.78 -21.13 0.10
C SER A 354 19.79 -20.64 1.16
N LEU A 355 19.03 -21.56 1.74
CA LEU A 355 18.20 -21.32 2.91
C LEU A 355 19.05 -21.38 4.19
N THR A 356 19.06 -20.28 4.93
CA THR A 356 19.86 -20.14 6.15
C THR A 356 19.14 -20.79 7.33
N ALA A 357 19.91 -21.46 8.20
CA ALA A 357 19.39 -22.00 9.45
C ALA A 357 19.02 -20.85 10.42
N ASN A 358 18.00 -21.05 11.25
CA ASN A 358 17.54 -20.02 12.17
C ASN A 358 16.96 -20.62 13.45
N PRO A 359 17.05 -19.91 14.59
CA PRO A 359 16.37 -20.30 15.81
C PRO A 359 14.85 -19.99 15.73
N SER A 360 14.12 -20.35 16.79
CA SER A 360 12.70 -19.97 16.98
C SER A 360 12.48 -18.46 17.15
N HIS A 361 13.52 -17.69 17.48
CA HIS A 361 13.44 -16.24 17.63
C HIS A 361 13.15 -15.61 16.26
N LEU A 362 11.89 -15.24 16.04
CA LEU A 362 11.42 -14.68 14.77
C LEU A 362 12.23 -13.43 14.42
N GLU A 363 12.44 -13.22 13.12
CA GLU A 363 13.20 -12.10 12.54
C GLU A 363 14.70 -12.05 12.87
N ALA A 364 15.20 -12.80 13.86
CA ALA A 364 16.62 -12.80 14.25
C ALA A 364 17.57 -13.30 13.13
N VAL A 365 17.06 -14.05 12.16
CA VAL A 365 17.83 -14.52 10.99
C VAL A 365 18.05 -13.42 9.94
N ASN A 366 17.25 -12.36 9.94
CA ASN A 366 17.28 -11.32 8.91
C ASN A 366 18.67 -10.69 8.74
N PRO A 367 19.32 -10.16 9.80
CA PRO A 367 20.66 -9.57 9.64
C PRO A 367 21.72 -10.62 9.26
N VAL A 368 21.53 -11.89 9.66
CA VAL A 368 22.44 -12.99 9.30
C VAL A 368 22.41 -13.26 7.80
N VAL A 369 21.21 -13.27 7.20
CA VAL A 369 21.03 -13.43 5.75
C VAL A 369 21.61 -12.25 4.99
N LEU A 370 21.38 -11.02 5.46
CA LEU A 370 21.96 -9.82 4.85
C LEU A 370 23.50 -9.86 4.88
N GLY A 371 24.09 -10.21 6.03
CA GLY A 371 25.55 -10.38 6.16
C GLY A 371 26.10 -11.49 5.26
N LYS A 372 25.40 -12.62 5.16
CA LYS A 372 25.78 -13.74 4.27
C LYS A 372 25.68 -13.37 2.79
N ALA A 373 24.64 -12.65 2.39
CA ALA A 373 24.49 -12.15 1.03
C ALA A 373 25.61 -11.15 0.71
N ARG A 374 25.89 -10.21 1.63
CA ARG A 374 26.98 -9.25 1.50
C ARG A 374 28.34 -9.93 1.32
N ALA A 375 28.65 -10.93 2.15
CA ALA A 375 29.89 -11.68 2.05
C ALA A 375 30.03 -12.41 0.69
N LYS A 376 28.95 -13.04 0.20
CA LYS A 376 28.94 -13.67 -1.13
C LYS A 376 29.16 -12.65 -2.26
N GLN A 377 28.57 -11.47 -2.18
CA GLN A 377 28.79 -10.40 -3.16
C GLN A 377 30.26 -9.99 -3.20
N ASP A 378 30.90 -9.82 -2.03
CA ASP A 378 32.32 -9.48 -1.95
C ASP A 378 33.20 -10.61 -2.51
N GLN A 379 32.88 -11.87 -2.23
CA GLN A 379 33.59 -13.04 -2.79
C GLN A 379 33.47 -13.14 -4.32
N LEU A 380 32.34 -12.73 -4.89
CA LEU A 380 32.07 -12.76 -6.33
C LEU A 380 32.55 -11.49 -7.06
N GLY A 381 33.08 -10.49 -6.35
CA GLY A 381 33.43 -9.20 -6.96
C GLY A 381 32.21 -8.44 -7.50
N ASP A 382 31.03 -8.65 -6.91
CA ASP A 382 29.76 -8.03 -7.33
C ASP A 382 29.63 -6.62 -6.75
N ASP A 383 30.41 -5.68 -7.27
CA ASP A 383 30.40 -4.29 -6.83
C ASP A 383 29.03 -3.60 -7.05
N ALA A 384 28.31 -4.02 -8.10
CA ALA A 384 26.97 -3.56 -8.41
C ALA A 384 25.88 -4.15 -7.48
N ARG A 385 26.22 -5.19 -6.70
CA ARG A 385 25.32 -5.87 -5.74
C ARG A 385 24.06 -6.45 -6.40
N SER A 386 24.20 -6.92 -7.64
CA SER A 386 23.08 -7.31 -8.50
C SER A 386 22.98 -8.82 -8.73
N SER A 387 24.08 -9.56 -8.56
CA SER A 387 24.17 -10.99 -8.84
C SER A 387 23.82 -11.89 -7.66
N VAL A 388 23.93 -11.38 -6.43
CA VAL A 388 23.44 -12.06 -5.22
C VAL A 388 22.23 -11.31 -4.68
N MET A 389 21.13 -12.03 -4.45
CA MET A 389 19.87 -11.51 -3.94
C MET A 389 19.56 -12.10 -2.57
N SER A 390 19.06 -11.26 -1.67
CA SER A 390 18.45 -11.68 -0.41
C SER A 390 16.93 -11.78 -0.57
N ILE A 391 16.35 -12.88 -0.08
CA ILE A 391 14.90 -13.02 0.12
C ILE A 391 14.65 -13.26 1.61
N LEU A 392 13.81 -12.43 2.23
CA LEU A 392 13.39 -12.60 3.60
C LEU A 392 11.88 -12.82 3.66
N LEU A 393 11.46 -13.94 4.25
CA LEU A 393 10.07 -14.23 4.51
C LEU A 393 9.76 -13.88 5.95
N HIS A 394 8.56 -13.37 6.20
CA HIS A 394 8.13 -12.87 7.49
C HIS A 394 6.70 -13.33 7.81
N GLY A 395 6.35 -13.34 9.10
CA GLY A 395 4.95 -13.37 9.54
C GLY A 395 4.47 -11.94 9.84
N ASP A 396 3.18 -11.66 9.64
CA ASP A 396 2.60 -10.32 9.81
C ASP A 396 2.87 -9.70 11.19
N ALA A 397 2.57 -10.43 12.27
CA ALA A 397 2.77 -9.93 13.63
C ALA A 397 4.27 -9.74 13.97
N ALA A 398 5.13 -10.62 13.49
CA ALA A 398 6.57 -10.55 13.77
C ALA A 398 7.24 -9.41 13.00
N PHE A 399 6.86 -9.21 11.74
CA PHE A 399 7.37 -8.14 10.89
C PHE A 399 7.08 -6.75 11.48
N ALA A 400 5.89 -6.56 12.03
CA ALA A 400 5.48 -5.31 12.66
C ALA A 400 6.07 -5.11 14.07
N GLY A 401 6.28 -6.20 14.83
CA GLY A 401 6.58 -6.14 16.26
C GLY A 401 8.05 -6.28 16.65
N GLN A 402 8.91 -6.87 15.82
CA GLN A 402 10.32 -7.11 16.17
C GLN A 402 11.21 -5.97 15.69
N GLY A 403 11.88 -5.27 16.63
CA GLY A 403 12.74 -4.12 16.33
C GLY A 403 13.91 -4.42 15.37
N VAL A 404 14.39 -5.67 15.33
CA VAL A 404 15.45 -6.10 14.40
C VAL A 404 15.06 -5.93 12.92
N VAL A 405 13.76 -5.90 12.60
CA VAL A 405 13.27 -5.62 11.25
C VAL A 405 13.61 -4.17 10.85
N ALA A 406 13.31 -3.22 11.74
CA ALA A 406 13.64 -1.80 11.53
C ALA A 406 15.17 -1.59 11.46
N GLU A 407 15.93 -2.29 12.31
CA GLU A 407 17.40 -2.27 12.25
C GLU A 407 17.90 -2.74 10.88
N CYS A 408 17.37 -3.86 10.36
CA CYS A 408 17.73 -4.37 9.03
C CYS A 408 17.40 -3.38 7.91
N PHE A 409 16.22 -2.75 7.93
CA PHE A 409 15.89 -1.70 6.97
C PHE A 409 16.87 -0.51 7.07
N GLY A 410 17.24 -0.09 8.28
CA GLY A 410 18.25 0.94 8.50
C GLY A 410 19.62 0.62 7.88
N LEU A 411 19.95 -0.66 7.67
CA LEU A 411 21.18 -1.10 7.02
C LEU A 411 21.12 -1.09 5.48
N SER A 412 19.93 -1.13 4.88
CA SER A 412 19.71 -1.37 3.44
C SER A 412 20.44 -0.37 2.52
N GLY A 413 20.55 0.89 2.93
CA GLY A 413 21.23 1.97 2.18
C GLY A 413 22.71 2.19 2.54
N LEU A 414 23.21 1.57 3.61
CA LEU A 414 24.54 1.90 4.15
C LEU A 414 25.66 1.23 3.34
N LYS A 415 26.72 1.97 2.99
CA LYS A 415 27.85 1.43 2.21
C LYS A 415 28.43 0.12 2.77
N GLY A 416 28.57 0.01 4.09
CA GLY A 416 29.10 -1.17 4.77
C GLY A 416 28.18 -2.38 4.79
N HIS A 417 26.87 -2.20 4.57
CA HIS A 417 25.87 -3.25 4.80
C HIS A 417 24.92 -3.50 3.61
N LYS A 418 24.78 -2.54 2.68
CA LYS A 418 23.89 -2.65 1.54
C LYS A 418 24.18 -3.92 0.72
N THR A 419 23.11 -4.57 0.29
CA THR A 419 23.11 -5.80 -0.51
C THR A 419 22.43 -5.62 -1.86
N GLY A 420 22.19 -4.38 -2.29
CA GLY A 420 21.52 -4.09 -3.57
C GLY A 420 20.02 -4.37 -3.54
N GLY A 421 19.39 -4.19 -2.38
CA GLY A 421 17.96 -4.43 -2.20
C GLY A 421 17.62 -5.88 -1.84
N THR A 422 16.72 -6.03 -0.89
CA THR A 422 16.14 -7.31 -0.43
C THR A 422 14.69 -7.43 -0.87
N ILE A 423 14.29 -8.64 -1.29
CA ILE A 423 12.86 -8.94 -1.50
C ILE A 423 12.29 -9.48 -0.19
N HIS A 424 11.36 -8.74 0.39
CA HIS A 424 10.63 -9.13 1.58
C HIS A 424 9.29 -9.73 1.19
N ILE A 425 8.92 -10.87 1.76
CA ILE A 425 7.62 -11.50 1.55
C ILE A 425 6.96 -11.70 2.91
N VAL A 426 5.87 -10.99 3.18
CA VAL A 426 5.08 -11.17 4.40
C VAL A 426 3.96 -12.15 4.12
N VAL A 427 3.96 -13.28 4.81
CA VAL A 427 2.86 -14.26 4.80
C VAL A 427 1.81 -13.77 5.79
N ASN A 428 1.03 -12.78 5.36
CA ASN A 428 0.06 -12.07 6.17
C ASN A 428 -1.23 -12.88 6.29
N ASN A 429 -1.20 -13.83 7.21
CA ASN A 429 -2.32 -14.72 7.50
C ASN A 429 -3.32 -14.11 8.50
N GLN A 430 -3.15 -12.81 8.79
CA GLN A 430 -4.03 -11.98 9.60
C GLN A 430 -4.15 -12.44 11.07
N ILE A 431 -3.17 -13.17 11.59
CA ILE A 431 -3.17 -13.65 12.98
C ILE A 431 -1.77 -14.04 13.47
N GLY A 432 -1.37 -13.50 14.63
CA GLY A 432 -0.14 -13.89 15.34
C GLY A 432 -0.45 -14.83 16.49
N PHE A 433 -0.23 -16.14 16.33
CA PHE A 433 -0.65 -17.16 17.31
C PHE A 433 -2.18 -17.09 17.56
N THR A 434 -2.63 -16.42 18.62
CA THR A 434 -4.03 -16.13 18.99
C THR A 434 -4.37 -14.64 18.90
N THR A 435 -3.38 -13.78 18.68
CA THR A 435 -3.50 -12.32 18.69
C THR A 435 -3.97 -11.81 17.34
N ALA A 436 -5.06 -11.04 17.35
CA ALA A 436 -5.60 -10.39 16.17
C ALA A 436 -4.75 -9.17 15.73
N PRO A 437 -4.79 -8.78 14.45
CA PRO A 437 -4.01 -7.68 13.87
C PRO A 437 -4.04 -6.37 14.66
N HIS A 438 -5.22 -5.95 15.11
CA HIS A 438 -5.42 -4.70 15.86
C HIS A 438 -4.78 -4.69 17.25
N PHE A 439 -4.32 -5.84 17.75
CA PHE A 439 -3.53 -5.95 18.98
C PHE A 439 -2.03 -6.19 18.72
N SER A 440 -1.62 -6.34 17.46
CA SER A 440 -0.21 -6.60 17.09
C SER A 440 0.51 -5.39 16.49
N ARG A 441 -0.22 -4.36 16.06
CA ARG A 441 0.36 -3.17 15.43
C ARG A 441 -0.54 -1.94 15.57
N SER A 442 0.02 -0.76 15.31
CA SER A 442 -0.66 0.54 15.38
C SER A 442 -0.88 1.20 14.01
N SER A 443 -0.65 0.47 12.92
CA SER A 443 -0.77 0.97 11.55
C SER A 443 -1.66 0.04 10.71
N PRO A 444 -2.21 0.51 9.57
CA PRO A 444 -3.10 -0.30 8.73
C PRO A 444 -2.47 -1.63 8.30
N TYR A 445 -1.19 -1.60 7.88
CA TYR A 445 -0.49 -2.77 7.35
C TYR A 445 0.64 -3.20 8.27
N PRO A 446 0.93 -4.52 8.38
CA PRO A 446 2.15 -4.97 9.06
C PRO A 446 3.41 -4.44 8.35
N THR A 447 3.29 -4.10 7.07
CA THR A 447 4.39 -3.68 6.22
C THR A 447 4.75 -2.19 6.30
N ASP A 448 4.01 -1.38 7.05
CA ASP A 448 4.26 0.07 7.12
C ASP A 448 5.64 0.41 7.69
N ILE A 449 6.30 -0.52 8.39
CA ILE A 449 7.69 -0.34 8.83
C ILE A 449 8.66 -0.11 7.65
N ALA A 450 8.37 -0.68 6.47
CA ALA A 450 9.19 -0.54 5.28
C ALA A 450 9.11 0.86 4.64
N LEU A 451 8.13 1.68 5.04
CA LEU A 451 8.03 3.07 4.59
C LEU A 451 9.23 3.90 5.07
N MET A 452 9.91 3.50 6.16
CA MET A 452 11.07 4.21 6.71
C MET A 452 12.26 4.31 5.74
N VAL A 453 12.35 3.40 4.77
CA VAL A 453 13.37 3.39 3.69
C VAL A 453 12.75 3.64 2.33
N GLU A 454 11.50 4.09 2.28
CA GLU A 454 10.75 4.31 1.06
C GLU A 454 10.73 3.07 0.13
N ALA A 455 10.62 1.87 0.68
CA ALA A 455 10.45 0.67 -0.13
C ALA A 455 9.02 0.65 -0.74
N PRO A 456 8.82 0.28 -2.02
CA PRO A 456 7.49 0.02 -2.54
C PRO A 456 6.90 -1.24 -1.90
N ILE A 457 5.59 -1.21 -1.66
CA ILE A 457 4.86 -2.31 -1.02
C ILE A 457 3.75 -2.77 -1.96
N PHE A 458 3.80 -4.05 -2.31
CA PHE A 458 2.82 -4.73 -3.14
C PHE A 458 1.90 -5.55 -2.24
N HIS A 459 0.67 -5.10 -2.04
CA HIS A 459 -0.35 -5.88 -1.36
C HIS A 459 -1.11 -6.72 -2.36
N VAL A 460 -1.21 -8.03 -2.09
CA VAL A 460 -1.85 -8.98 -3.00
C VAL A 460 -2.75 -9.93 -2.25
N ASN A 461 -3.91 -10.21 -2.84
CA ASN A 461 -4.83 -11.22 -2.36
C ASN A 461 -4.23 -12.61 -2.65
N GLY A 462 -4.02 -13.39 -1.59
CA GLY A 462 -3.42 -14.71 -1.65
C GLY A 462 -4.23 -15.74 -2.44
N ASP A 463 -5.53 -15.52 -2.59
CA ASP A 463 -6.43 -16.33 -3.42
C ASP A 463 -6.43 -15.96 -4.91
N ASP A 464 -5.73 -14.87 -5.28
CA ASP A 464 -5.41 -14.54 -6.67
C ASP A 464 -3.93 -14.85 -6.96
N PRO A 465 -3.60 -16.10 -7.31
CA PRO A 465 -2.22 -16.48 -7.55
C PRO A 465 -1.63 -15.81 -8.80
N GLU A 466 -2.45 -15.34 -9.75
CA GLU A 466 -1.96 -14.55 -10.89
C GLU A 466 -1.48 -13.18 -10.41
N ALA A 467 -2.24 -12.51 -9.54
CA ALA A 467 -1.82 -11.25 -8.91
C ALA A 467 -0.56 -11.40 -8.06
N VAL A 468 -0.47 -12.45 -7.24
CA VAL A 468 0.70 -12.76 -6.40
C VAL A 468 1.96 -12.97 -7.24
N VAL A 469 1.86 -13.76 -8.32
CA VAL A 469 2.99 -14.00 -9.25
C VAL A 469 3.36 -12.73 -10.03
N HIS A 470 2.37 -11.91 -10.39
CA HIS A 470 2.63 -10.61 -11.03
C HIS A 470 3.41 -9.66 -10.10
N ALA A 471 3.00 -9.53 -8.84
CA ALA A 471 3.72 -8.76 -7.83
C ALA A 471 5.16 -9.25 -7.66
N ALA A 472 5.35 -10.56 -7.54
CA ALA A 472 6.67 -11.18 -7.46
C ALA A 472 7.57 -10.83 -8.65
N LYS A 473 7.02 -10.84 -9.87
CA LYS A 473 7.74 -10.43 -11.08
C LYS A 473 8.14 -8.95 -11.03
N VAL A 474 7.21 -8.05 -10.74
CA VAL A 474 7.45 -6.59 -10.75
C VAL A 474 8.41 -6.21 -9.62
N ALA A 475 8.27 -6.78 -8.44
CA ALA A 475 9.19 -6.59 -7.31
C ALA A 475 10.63 -7.00 -7.66
N THR A 476 10.80 -8.15 -8.32
CA THR A 476 12.12 -8.62 -8.78
C THR A 476 12.74 -7.65 -9.80
N GLU A 477 11.95 -7.15 -10.73
CA GLU A 477 12.39 -6.16 -11.72
C GLU A 477 12.76 -4.82 -11.08
N PHE A 478 11.99 -4.36 -10.08
CA PHE A 478 12.27 -3.14 -9.33
C PHE A 478 13.60 -3.26 -8.58
N ARG A 479 13.79 -4.35 -7.83
CA ARG A 479 15.04 -4.63 -7.10
C ARG A 479 16.23 -4.65 -8.05
N GLN A 480 16.14 -5.36 -9.17
CA GLN A 480 17.25 -5.42 -10.13
C GLN A 480 17.56 -4.07 -10.78
N LYS A 481 16.54 -3.24 -11.04
CA LYS A 481 16.76 -1.93 -11.66
C LYS A 481 17.35 -0.91 -10.68
N PHE A 482 16.82 -0.83 -9.46
CA PHE A 482 17.11 0.27 -8.54
C PHE A 482 17.97 -0.11 -7.33
N GLY A 483 18.22 -1.40 -7.10
CA GLY A 483 19.04 -1.87 -5.99
C GLY A 483 18.48 -1.53 -4.60
N LYS A 484 17.14 -1.47 -4.49
CA LYS A 484 16.40 -1.05 -3.29
C LYS A 484 15.49 -2.17 -2.80
N ASP A 485 15.24 -2.19 -1.48
CA ASP A 485 14.33 -3.14 -0.85
C ASP A 485 12.91 -3.00 -1.41
N VAL A 486 12.18 -4.10 -1.44
CA VAL A 486 10.79 -4.20 -1.92
C VAL A 486 10.03 -5.18 -1.06
N VAL A 487 8.76 -4.88 -0.76
CA VAL A 487 7.92 -5.73 0.10
C VAL A 487 6.72 -6.25 -0.68
N ILE A 488 6.45 -7.55 -0.55
CA ILE A 488 5.24 -8.22 -1.03
C ILE A 488 4.45 -8.68 0.19
N ASP A 489 3.27 -8.11 0.39
CA ASP A 489 2.33 -8.43 1.45
C ASP A 489 1.26 -9.37 0.90
N ILE A 490 1.40 -10.68 1.17
CA ILE A 490 0.45 -11.70 0.71
C ILE A 490 -0.63 -11.85 1.77
N PHE A 491 -1.78 -11.21 1.54
CA PHE A 491 -2.97 -11.38 2.36
C PHE A 491 -3.51 -12.78 2.18
N CYS A 492 -3.46 -13.57 3.22
CA CYS A 492 -3.82 -14.97 3.22
C CYS A 492 -4.56 -15.31 4.51
N TYR A 493 -4.70 -16.60 4.81
CA TYR A 493 -5.26 -17.06 6.07
C TYR A 493 -4.49 -18.27 6.59
N ARG A 494 -4.81 -18.71 7.81
CA ARG A 494 -4.26 -19.96 8.37
C ARG A 494 -5.38 -20.96 8.54
N ARG A 495 -5.36 -22.02 7.73
CA ARG A 495 -6.42 -23.05 7.72
C ARG A 495 -6.63 -23.71 9.09
N PHE A 496 -5.55 -23.94 9.82
CA PHE A 496 -5.52 -24.62 11.11
C PHE A 496 -5.07 -23.69 12.24
N GLY A 497 -5.00 -24.21 13.47
CA GLY A 497 -4.40 -23.50 14.62
C GLY A 497 -2.94 -23.07 14.36
N HIS A 498 -2.33 -22.37 15.32
CA HIS A 498 -0.95 -21.92 15.17
C HIS A 498 0.02 -23.08 14.94
N ASN A 499 -0.20 -24.16 15.68
CA ASN A 499 0.21 -25.48 15.26
C ASN A 499 -1.01 -26.40 15.09
N GLU A 500 -0.78 -27.57 14.52
CA GLU A 500 -1.82 -28.53 14.14
C GLU A 500 -2.64 -29.09 15.31
N GLY A 501 -2.14 -29.00 16.54
CA GLY A 501 -2.84 -29.43 17.75
C GLY A 501 -3.56 -28.30 18.50
N ASP A 502 -3.40 -27.04 18.08
CA ASP A 502 -4.04 -25.90 18.72
C ASP A 502 -5.47 -25.74 18.21
N GLU A 503 -6.40 -25.39 19.12
CA GLU A 503 -7.79 -25.06 18.78
C GLU A 503 -7.97 -23.53 18.66
N PRO A 504 -8.00 -22.98 17.43
CA PRO A 504 -8.06 -21.53 17.23
C PRO A 504 -9.43 -20.90 17.54
N MET A 505 -10.51 -21.69 17.54
CA MET A 505 -11.86 -21.15 17.79
C MET A 505 -12.05 -20.62 19.21
N PHE A 506 -11.16 -20.97 20.16
CA PHE A 506 -11.21 -20.41 21.52
C PHE A 506 -10.95 -18.90 21.56
N THR A 507 -10.22 -18.36 20.59
CA THR A 507 -9.83 -16.93 20.57
C THR A 507 -10.31 -16.20 19.33
N ASN A 508 -10.44 -16.89 18.19
CA ASN A 508 -10.80 -16.29 16.91
C ASN A 508 -11.99 -17.01 16.22
N PRO A 509 -13.14 -17.19 16.90
CA PRO A 509 -14.24 -18.02 16.39
C PRO A 509 -14.87 -17.51 15.10
N ILE A 510 -14.96 -16.19 14.92
CA ILE A 510 -15.55 -15.58 13.72
C ILE A 510 -14.69 -15.90 12.49
N MET A 511 -13.38 -15.65 12.60
CA MET A 511 -12.42 -15.92 11.53
C MET A 511 -12.42 -17.39 11.11
N TYR A 512 -12.36 -18.31 12.07
CA TYR A 512 -12.29 -19.74 11.75
C TYR A 512 -13.63 -20.32 11.28
N LYS A 513 -14.76 -19.68 11.61
CA LYS A 513 -16.06 -20.00 11.00
C LYS A 513 -16.06 -19.66 9.50
N THR A 514 -15.51 -18.51 9.11
CA THR A 514 -15.35 -18.11 7.71
C THR A 514 -14.39 -19.06 6.99
N ILE A 515 -13.20 -19.29 7.55
CA ILE A 515 -12.19 -20.21 6.99
C ILE A 515 -12.78 -21.60 6.76
N LYS A 516 -13.58 -22.14 7.68
CA LYS A 516 -14.19 -23.49 7.51
C LYS A 516 -15.06 -23.61 6.26
N GLY A 517 -15.75 -22.53 5.85
CA GLY A 517 -16.54 -22.49 4.62
C GLY A 517 -15.76 -22.10 3.37
N HIS A 518 -14.52 -21.63 3.54
CA HIS A 518 -13.69 -21.09 2.48
C HIS A 518 -12.98 -22.19 1.69
N LYS A 519 -13.07 -22.16 0.35
CA LYS A 519 -12.35 -23.12 -0.50
C LYS A 519 -10.84 -22.86 -0.44
N THR A 520 -10.04 -23.85 -0.80
CA THR A 520 -8.59 -23.64 -0.93
C THR A 520 -8.28 -22.84 -2.19
N THR A 521 -7.14 -22.14 -2.14
CA THR A 521 -6.61 -21.25 -3.19
C THR A 521 -6.40 -21.96 -4.52
#